data_AF-A0A5J4QV15-F1
#
_entry.id   AF-A0A5J4QV15-F1
#
_cell.length_a   1.000
_cell.length_b   1.000
_cell.length_c   1.000
_cell.angle_alpha   90.00
_cell.angle_beta   90.00
_cell.angle_gamma   90.00
#
_symmetry.space_group_name_H-M   'P 1'
#
loop_
_entity.id
_entity.type
_entity.pdbx_description
1 polymer ?
#
loop_
_entity_poly.entity_id
_entity_poly.type
_entity_poly.pdbx_seq_one_letter_code
_entity_poly.pdbx_strand_id
1 'polypeptide(L)'
;MVAKWDDDLIFMLEQSYRLYPFYQKQMQECDSKIESIGKEYLSQINSTSSTFEYLPSGKKNRHKNAVAFDVEPYACALWGINLMRVPEISEVTVLKLMGELGYNFTDKFETYKQFCRWWNVSPNNKISDGKVLSGKISKRKNPVGIILRTTANNLRASKCPPWLFLSTDSIQKWAYVRRGDYR
;
A
#
# COMPACT_ATOMS: atom_id res chain seq x y z
N MET A 1 -40.03 25.37 5.35
CA MET A 1 -39.68 24.32 6.33
C MET A 1 -39.05 25.01 7.53
N VAL A 2 -39.69 24.98 8.69
CA VAL A 2 -39.11 25.57 9.92
C VAL A 2 -38.14 24.54 10.49
N ALA A 3 -36.87 24.89 10.62
CA ALA A 3 -35.88 24.02 11.27
C ALA A 3 -36.28 23.81 12.73
N LYS A 4 -36.63 22.57 13.07
CA LYS A 4 -36.98 22.18 14.44
C LYS A 4 -35.68 21.75 15.12
N TRP A 5 -35.21 22.57 16.04
CA TRP A 5 -34.03 22.29 16.85
C TRP A 5 -34.49 21.43 18.02
N ASP A 6 -34.23 20.12 17.93
CA ASP A 6 -34.49 19.18 19.02
C ASP A 6 -33.25 19.16 19.93
N ASP A 7 -33.44 19.45 21.22
CA ASP A 7 -32.33 19.58 22.18
C ASP A 7 -31.52 18.27 22.28
N ASP A 8 -32.19 17.13 22.13
CA ASP A 8 -31.55 15.80 22.11
C ASP A 8 -30.56 15.65 20.94
N LEU A 9 -30.91 16.17 19.76
CA LEU A 9 -30.06 16.12 18.57
C LEU A 9 -28.86 17.05 18.70
N ILE A 10 -29.05 18.23 19.30
CA ILE A 10 -27.96 19.17 19.59
C ILE A 10 -26.97 18.55 20.58
N PHE A 11 -27.46 17.92 21.65
CA PHE A 11 -26.61 17.23 22.61
C PHE A 11 -25.81 16.09 21.97
N MET A 12 -26.45 15.25 21.13
CA MET A 12 -25.77 14.18 20.41
C MET A 12 -24.70 14.72 19.45
N LEU A 13 -24.98 15.81 18.75
CA LEU A 13 -24.01 16.48 17.89
C LEU A 13 -22.82 17.00 18.70
N GLU A 14 -23.07 17.61 19.87
CA GLU A 14 -22.02 18.10 20.75
C GLU A 14 -21.10 16.97 21.22
N GLN A 15 -21.65 15.83 21.66
CA GLN A 15 -20.85 14.66 22.04
C GLN A 15 -20.01 14.15 20.86
N SER A 16 -20.63 14.05 19.67
CA SER A 16 -19.93 13.60 18.45
C SER A 16 -18.81 14.56 18.05
N TYR A 17 -19.06 15.87 18.16
CA TYR A 17 -18.08 16.90 17.87
C TYR A 17 -16.92 16.88 18.86
N ARG A 18 -17.16 16.64 20.16
CA ARG A 18 -16.09 16.49 21.17
C ARG A 18 -15.19 15.28 20.89
N LEU A 19 -15.76 14.18 20.40
CA LEU A 19 -15.02 12.97 20.06
C LEU A 19 -14.13 13.13 18.82
N TYR A 20 -14.56 13.94 17.85
CA TYR A 20 -13.82 14.14 16.60
C TYR A 20 -12.36 14.63 16.78
N PRO A 21 -12.08 15.78 17.45
CA PRO A 21 -10.72 16.26 17.67
C PRO A 21 -9.94 15.34 18.62
N PHE A 22 -10.62 14.64 19.53
CA PHE A 22 -9.99 13.62 20.37
C PHE A 22 -9.40 12.49 19.53
N TYR A 23 -10.19 11.92 18.61
CA TYR A 23 -9.69 10.88 17.70
C TYR A 23 -8.59 11.41 16.76
N GLN A 24 -8.73 12.63 16.26
CA GLN A 24 -7.69 13.24 15.43
C GLN A 24 -6.35 13.32 16.17
N LYS A 25 -6.36 13.70 17.45
CA LYS A 25 -5.17 13.73 18.29
C LYS A 25 -4.58 12.33 18.49
N GLN A 26 -5.42 11.34 18.80
CA GLN A 26 -4.99 9.95 18.96
C GLN A 26 -4.34 9.39 17.68
N MET A 27 -4.91 9.70 16.51
CA MET A 27 -4.33 9.33 15.22
C MET A 27 -2.95 9.94 14.99
N GLN A 28 -2.77 11.22 15.34
CA GLN A 28 -1.46 11.89 15.24
C GLN A 28 -0.42 11.28 16.19
N GLU A 29 -0.81 10.89 17.40
CA GLU A 29 0.06 10.20 18.35
C GLU A 29 0.50 8.83 17.78
N CYS A 30 -0.42 8.08 17.17
CA CYS A 30 -0.09 6.83 16.48
C CYS A 30 0.86 7.06 15.30
N ASP A 31 0.59 8.02 14.43
CA ASP A 31 1.44 8.36 13.28
C ASP A 31 2.87 8.72 13.73
N SER A 32 3.00 9.52 14.79
CA SER A 32 4.31 9.88 15.37
C SER A 32 5.08 8.66 15.88
N LYS A 33 4.36 7.68 16.46
CA LYS A 33 4.98 6.45 16.95
C LYS A 33 5.42 5.54 15.82
N ILE A 34 4.62 5.44 14.75
CA ILE A 34 4.95 4.70 13.54
C ILE A 34 6.19 5.30 12.88
N GLU A 35 6.26 6.63 12.77
CA GLU A 35 7.42 7.32 12.22
C GLU A 35 8.69 7.03 13.04
N SER A 36 8.59 7.04 14.37
CA SER A 36 9.71 6.71 15.26
C SER A 36 10.24 5.29 15.01
N ILE A 37 9.32 4.32 14.92
CA ILE A 37 9.66 2.92 14.59
C ILE A 37 10.29 2.83 13.19
N GLY A 38 9.76 3.56 12.21
CA GLY A 38 10.34 3.64 10.86
C GLY A 38 11.78 4.16 10.85
N LYS A 39 12.09 5.18 11.65
CA LYS A 39 13.45 5.71 11.84
C LYS A 39 14.40 4.69 12.48
N GLU A 40 13.92 3.94 13.46
CA GLU A 40 14.69 2.83 14.08
C GLU A 40 14.98 1.70 13.09
N TYR A 41 14.04 1.38 12.19
CA TYR A 41 14.31 0.40 11.14
C TYR A 41 15.32 0.91 10.11
N LEU A 42 15.23 2.18 9.72
CA LEU A 42 16.19 2.80 8.80
C LEU A 42 17.62 2.76 9.33
N SER A 43 17.83 3.04 10.64
CA SER A 43 19.16 3.03 11.22
C SER A 43 19.81 1.64 11.17
N GLN A 44 19.02 0.57 11.24
CA GLN A 44 19.50 -0.81 11.09
C GLN A 44 19.89 -1.13 9.64
N ILE A 45 19.13 -0.64 8.66
CA ILE A 45 19.30 -0.95 7.23
C ILE A 45 20.44 -0.18 6.57
N ASN A 46 20.66 1.07 6.99
CA ASN A 46 21.75 1.92 6.47
C ASN A 46 23.16 1.34 6.72
N SER A 47 23.29 0.27 7.50
CA SER A 47 24.54 -0.46 7.70
C SER A 47 24.90 -1.39 6.52
N THR A 48 23.98 -1.64 5.57
CA THR A 48 24.08 -2.84 4.71
C THR A 48 23.77 -2.65 3.22
N SER A 49 23.37 -1.48 2.71
CA SER A 49 23.06 -1.38 1.27
C SER A 49 23.30 -0.05 0.56
N SER A 50 23.62 -0.22 -0.73
CA SER A 50 24.12 0.73 -1.73
C SER A 50 23.14 1.81 -2.16
N THR A 51 23.69 2.97 -2.51
CA THR A 51 23.08 4.16 -3.11
C THR A 51 22.04 3.84 -4.20
N PHE A 52 20.75 3.91 -3.85
CA PHE A 52 19.65 3.91 -4.80
C PHE A 52 19.25 5.35 -5.13
N GLU A 53 19.04 5.67 -6.41
CA GLU A 53 18.52 6.98 -6.82
C GLU A 53 17.03 7.08 -6.46
N TYR A 54 16.73 7.83 -5.40
CA TYR A 54 15.37 8.11 -4.99
C TYR A 54 14.63 8.92 -6.07
N LEU A 55 13.69 8.28 -6.76
CA LEU A 55 12.80 8.93 -7.72
C LEU A 55 11.41 9.12 -7.09
N PRO A 56 11.01 10.37 -6.78
CA PRO A 56 9.72 10.63 -6.17
C PRO A 56 8.57 10.33 -7.13
N SER A 57 7.51 9.72 -6.60
CA SER A 57 6.27 9.42 -7.32
C SER A 57 5.54 10.73 -7.69
N GLY A 58 5.69 11.77 -6.88
CA GLY A 58 5.03 13.07 -7.06
C GLY A 58 3.53 13.01 -6.78
N LYS A 59 3.04 11.91 -6.18
CA LYS A 59 1.67 11.78 -5.71
C LYS A 59 1.56 12.52 -4.38
N LYS A 60 0.62 13.46 -4.29
CA LYS A 60 0.26 14.11 -3.03
C LYS A 60 -0.91 13.40 -2.39
N ASN A 61 -0.86 13.23 -1.07
CA ASN A 61 -1.98 12.72 -0.31
C ASN A 61 -3.12 13.77 -0.33
N ARG A 62 -4.29 13.38 -0.84
CA ARG A 62 -5.47 14.28 -1.01
C ARG A 62 -6.59 13.97 -0.02
N HIS A 63 -6.39 13.03 0.89
CA HIS A 63 -7.44 12.60 1.82
C HIS A 63 -7.46 13.43 3.10
N LYS A 64 -8.66 13.63 3.67
CA LYS A 64 -8.84 14.39 4.92
C LYS A 64 -8.10 13.79 6.12
N ASN A 65 -7.94 12.46 6.12
CA ASN A 65 -7.25 11.69 7.15
C ASN A 65 -5.96 11.08 6.60
N ALA A 66 -5.20 11.88 5.87
CA ALA A 66 -3.87 11.52 5.40
C ALA A 66 -2.94 11.21 6.58
N VAL A 67 -1.97 10.33 6.36
CA VAL A 67 -0.88 10.09 7.31
C VAL A 67 -0.09 11.39 7.47
N ALA A 68 0.28 11.73 8.71
CA ALA A 68 0.90 13.03 9.01
C ALA A 68 2.36 13.16 8.51
N PHE A 69 3.04 12.05 8.24
CA PHE A 69 4.43 12.01 7.79
C PHE A 69 4.55 11.36 6.40
N ASP A 70 5.64 11.64 5.69
CA ASP A 70 5.89 11.11 4.35
C ASP A 70 6.37 9.65 4.42
N VAL A 71 5.54 8.69 4.03
CA VAL A 71 5.87 7.24 4.06
C VAL A 71 6.76 6.83 2.88
N GLU A 72 6.73 7.57 1.77
CA GLU A 72 7.44 7.23 0.53
C GLU A 72 8.96 7.01 0.71
N PRO A 73 9.72 7.89 1.38
CA PRO A 73 11.16 7.69 1.60
C PRO A 73 11.43 6.46 2.48
N TYR A 74 10.62 6.21 3.51
CA TYR A 74 10.79 5.04 4.38
C TYR A 74 10.59 3.73 3.62
N ALA A 75 9.54 3.64 2.81
CA ALA A 75 9.27 2.45 2.00
C ALA A 75 10.34 2.22 0.94
N CYS A 76 10.82 3.29 0.31
CA CYS A 76 11.87 3.21 -0.70
C CYS A 76 13.20 2.72 -0.08
N ALA A 77 13.55 3.20 1.11
CA ALA A 77 14.73 2.74 1.81
C ALA A 77 14.59 1.30 2.35
N LEU A 78 13.37 0.87 2.71
CA LEU A 78 13.10 -0.48 3.22
C LEU A 78 13.30 -1.57 2.17
N TRP A 79 12.80 -1.35 0.96
CA TRP A 79 12.77 -2.37 -0.11
C TRP A 79 13.64 -2.03 -1.31
N GLY A 80 14.29 -0.86 -1.33
CA GLY A 80 15.08 -0.36 -2.46
C GLY A 80 14.24 -0.01 -3.69
N ILE A 81 12.91 -0.02 -3.60
CA ILE A 81 11.99 0.24 -4.72
C ILE A 81 10.85 1.15 -4.25
N ASN A 82 10.54 2.15 -5.07
CA ASN A 82 9.40 3.02 -4.82
C ASN A 82 8.06 2.41 -5.31
N LEU A 83 7.34 1.72 -4.43
CA LEU A 83 6.00 1.16 -4.71
C LEU A 83 4.95 2.23 -5.04
N MET A 84 5.07 3.43 -4.46
CA MET A 84 4.12 4.53 -4.71
C MET A 84 4.09 4.97 -6.16
N ARG A 85 5.09 4.59 -6.97
CA ARG A 85 5.13 4.93 -8.40
C ARG A 85 4.14 4.14 -9.24
N VAL A 86 3.75 2.95 -8.80
CA VAL A 86 2.70 2.16 -9.44
C VAL A 86 1.38 2.92 -9.30
N PRO A 87 0.62 3.17 -10.38
CA PRO A 87 -0.68 3.82 -10.27
C PRO A 87 -1.60 3.02 -9.34
N GLU A 88 -2.52 3.70 -8.66
CA GLU A 88 -3.43 3.10 -7.67
C GLU A 88 -2.81 2.56 -6.37
N ILE A 89 -1.48 2.56 -6.22
CA ILE A 89 -0.84 2.39 -4.91
C ILE A 89 -0.86 3.72 -4.16
N SER A 90 -1.47 3.70 -2.97
CA SER A 90 -1.57 4.82 -2.04
C SER A 90 -0.61 4.67 -0.87
N GLU A 91 -0.35 5.77 -0.18
CA GLU A 91 0.57 5.84 0.96
C GLU A 91 0.15 4.89 2.09
N VAL A 92 -1.15 4.88 2.40
CA VAL A 92 -1.74 3.98 3.41
C VAL A 92 -1.57 2.51 3.00
N THR A 93 -1.67 2.22 1.70
CA THR A 93 -1.45 0.87 1.18
C THR A 93 0.00 0.43 1.40
N VAL A 94 0.95 1.32 1.12
CA VAL A 94 2.38 1.08 1.34
C VAL A 94 2.68 0.89 2.82
N LEU A 95 2.14 1.75 3.69
CA LEU A 95 2.34 1.64 5.12
C LEU A 95 1.82 0.30 5.68
N LYS A 96 0.64 -0.15 5.21
CA LYS A 96 0.13 -1.48 5.57
C LYS A 96 1.03 -2.61 5.09
N LEU A 97 1.56 -2.50 3.86
CA LEU A 97 2.51 -3.49 3.35
C LEU A 97 3.80 -3.50 4.18
N MET A 98 4.30 -2.34 4.60
CA MET A 98 5.48 -2.24 5.47
C MET A 98 5.25 -2.94 6.81
N GLY A 99 4.09 -2.70 7.44
CA GLY A 99 3.73 -3.34 8.71
C GLY A 99 3.55 -4.86 8.62
N GLU A 100 3.06 -5.36 7.49
CA GLU A 100 2.78 -6.79 7.30
C GLU A 100 3.98 -7.59 6.76
N LEU A 101 4.76 -7.03 5.83
CA LEU A 101 5.91 -7.70 5.21
C LEU A 101 7.18 -7.54 6.05
N GLY A 102 7.41 -6.35 6.60
CA GLY A 102 8.70 -5.94 7.15
C GLY A 102 9.78 -5.78 6.06
N TYR A 103 11.04 -5.65 6.50
CA TYR A 103 12.19 -5.41 5.61
C TYR A 103 12.77 -6.71 5.02
N ASN A 104 13.00 -7.75 5.83
CA ASN A 104 13.60 -9.02 5.40
C ASN A 104 12.61 -10.01 4.77
N PHE A 105 11.60 -9.55 4.04
CA PHE A 105 10.65 -10.50 3.45
C PHE A 105 11.24 -11.20 2.22
N THR A 106 12.20 -10.58 1.52
CA THR A 106 12.87 -11.15 0.35
C THR A 106 13.63 -12.42 0.70
N ASP A 107 14.30 -12.46 1.84
CA ASP A 107 15.12 -13.59 2.27
C ASP A 107 14.29 -14.80 2.70
N LYS A 108 12.99 -14.59 2.96
CA LYS A 108 12.06 -15.65 3.37
C LYS A 108 11.48 -16.45 2.19
N PHE A 109 11.60 -15.94 0.97
CA PHE A 109 11.01 -16.57 -0.21
C PHE A 109 12.05 -16.76 -1.32
N GLU A 110 12.25 -18.02 -1.71
CA GLU A 110 13.21 -18.36 -2.77
C GLU A 110 12.72 -17.92 -4.16
N THR A 111 11.39 -17.91 -4.38
CA THR A 111 10.80 -17.50 -5.66
C THR A 111 9.53 -16.66 -5.47
N TYR A 112 9.25 -15.79 -6.45
CA TYR A 112 8.02 -15.00 -6.47
C TYR A 112 6.75 -15.88 -6.47
N LYS A 113 6.81 -17.10 -7.02
CA LYS A 113 5.69 -18.04 -7.00
C LYS A 113 5.33 -18.48 -5.59
N GLN A 114 6.34 -18.73 -4.75
CA GLN A 114 6.14 -19.06 -3.34
C GLN A 114 5.53 -17.87 -2.60
N PHE A 115 6.02 -16.65 -2.85
CA PHE A 115 5.43 -15.42 -2.31
C PHE A 115 3.95 -15.29 -2.69
N CYS A 116 3.60 -15.38 -3.98
CA CYS A 116 2.22 -15.26 -4.44
C CYS A 116 1.30 -16.35 -3.86
N ARG A 117 1.82 -17.56 -3.64
CA ARG A 117 1.09 -18.67 -3.01
C ARG A 117 0.89 -18.42 -1.52
N TRP A 118 1.92 -17.95 -0.81
CA TRP A 118 1.88 -17.65 0.63
C TRP A 118 0.83 -16.59 0.95
N TRP A 119 0.76 -15.54 0.13
CA TRP A 119 -0.19 -14.45 0.27
C TRP A 119 -1.58 -14.75 -0.31
N ASN A 120 -1.84 -15.97 -0.80
CA ASN A 120 -3.09 -16.36 -1.47
C ASN A 120 -3.50 -15.43 -2.63
N VAL A 121 -2.53 -14.89 -3.37
CA VAL A 121 -2.77 -14.09 -4.58
C VAL A 121 -3.04 -15.01 -5.76
N SER A 122 -2.31 -16.13 -5.82
CA SER A 122 -2.45 -17.14 -6.87
C SER A 122 -3.52 -18.18 -6.50
N PRO A 123 -4.32 -18.68 -7.47
CA PRO A 123 -5.25 -19.77 -7.23
C PRO A 123 -4.50 -21.04 -6.80
N ASN A 124 -5.13 -21.82 -5.91
CA ASN A 124 -4.60 -23.13 -5.52
C ASN A 124 -5.19 -24.20 -6.43
N ASN A 125 -4.52 -24.44 -7.56
CA ASN A 125 -4.98 -25.39 -8.56
C ASN A 125 -4.85 -26.83 -8.02
N LYS A 126 -5.98 -27.53 -7.88
CA LYS A 126 -6.03 -28.97 -7.66
C LYS A 126 -5.94 -29.66 -9.02
N ILE A 127 -4.88 -30.42 -9.24
CA ILE A 127 -4.63 -31.12 -10.50
C ILE A 127 -4.65 -32.63 -10.22
N SER A 128 -5.43 -33.38 -10.98
CA SER A 128 -5.37 -34.85 -11.03
C SER A 128 -5.30 -35.29 -12.48
N ASP A 129 -4.44 -36.24 -12.81
CA ASP A 129 -4.35 -36.81 -14.16
C ASP A 129 -4.21 -35.75 -15.28
N GLY A 130 -3.38 -34.72 -15.02
CA GLY A 130 -3.17 -33.60 -15.94
C GLY A 130 -4.36 -32.63 -16.09
N LYS A 131 -5.49 -32.87 -15.44
CA LYS A 131 -6.68 -32.01 -15.49
C LYS A 131 -6.82 -31.16 -14.24
N VAL A 132 -7.13 -29.87 -14.42
CA VAL A 132 -7.42 -28.94 -13.31
C VAL A 132 -8.84 -29.20 -12.81
N LEU A 133 -8.95 -29.82 -11.64
CA LEU A 133 -10.23 -30.11 -10.96
C LEU A 133 -10.83 -28.85 -10.31
N SER A 134 -9.99 -27.93 -9.82
CA SER A 134 -10.43 -26.69 -9.18
C SER A 134 -9.31 -25.67 -9.15
N GLY A 135 -9.59 -24.43 -9.55
CA GLY A 135 -8.66 -23.30 -9.51
C GLY A 135 -9.12 -22.18 -8.57
N LYS A 136 -9.89 -22.49 -7.52
CA LYS A 136 -10.42 -21.46 -6.62
C LYS A 136 -9.32 -20.90 -5.71
N ILE A 137 -9.32 -19.58 -5.53
CA ILE A 137 -8.51 -18.92 -4.51
C ILE A 137 -9.05 -19.31 -3.13
N SER A 138 -8.15 -19.67 -2.21
CA SER A 138 -8.52 -20.03 -0.84
C SER A 138 -9.20 -18.85 -0.14
N LYS A 139 -10.25 -19.09 0.64
CA LYS A 139 -11.01 -18.05 1.36
C LYS A 139 -10.25 -17.45 2.57
N ARG A 140 -8.95 -17.72 2.70
CA ARG A 140 -8.13 -17.23 3.82
C ARG A 140 -8.02 -15.70 3.76
N LYS A 141 -8.25 -15.06 4.91
CA LYS A 141 -8.12 -13.61 5.06
C LYS A 141 -6.65 -13.28 5.31
N ASN A 142 -5.92 -12.97 4.24
CA ASN A 142 -4.56 -12.47 4.35
C ASN A 142 -4.52 -10.99 3.92
N PRO A 143 -4.13 -10.04 4.81
CA PRO A 143 -4.17 -8.61 4.53
C PRO A 143 -3.35 -8.21 3.30
N VAL A 144 -2.11 -8.67 3.16
CA VAL A 144 -1.26 -8.38 1.99
C VAL A 144 -1.90 -8.93 0.71
N GLY A 145 -2.43 -10.15 0.76
CA GLY A 145 -3.13 -10.76 -0.38
C GLY A 145 -4.40 -10.02 -0.79
N ILE A 146 -5.12 -9.43 0.17
CA ILE A 146 -6.27 -8.56 -0.08
C ILE A 146 -5.80 -7.25 -0.71
N ILE A 147 -4.78 -6.62 -0.13
CA ILE A 147 -4.18 -5.38 -0.65
C ILE A 147 -3.79 -5.55 -2.11
N LEU A 148 -3.01 -6.59 -2.44
CA LEU A 148 -2.53 -6.83 -3.80
C LEU A 148 -3.68 -7.05 -4.79
N ARG A 149 -4.73 -7.80 -4.41
CA ARG A 149 -5.91 -8.03 -5.26
C ARG A 149 -6.72 -6.75 -5.46
N THR A 150 -6.94 -5.97 -4.40
CA THR A 150 -7.65 -4.69 -4.49
C THR A 150 -6.88 -3.71 -5.37
N THR A 151 -5.56 -3.60 -5.18
CA THR A 151 -4.69 -2.77 -6.02
C THR A 151 -4.76 -3.21 -7.48
N ALA A 152 -4.67 -4.52 -7.78
CA ALA A 152 -4.78 -5.03 -9.15
C ALA A 152 -6.15 -4.72 -9.78
N ASN A 153 -7.24 -4.83 -9.00
CA ASN A 153 -8.57 -4.46 -9.47
C ASN A 153 -8.71 -2.97 -9.76
N ASN A 154 -8.17 -2.11 -8.89
CA ASN A 154 -8.15 -0.67 -9.09
C ASN A 154 -7.30 -0.30 -10.32
N LEU A 155 -6.13 -0.92 -10.45
CA LEU A 155 -5.23 -0.75 -11.59
C LEU A 155 -5.90 -1.13 -12.91
N ARG A 156 -6.67 -2.23 -12.93
CA ARG A 156 -7.46 -2.63 -14.11
C ARG A 156 -8.54 -1.61 -14.47
N ALA A 157 -9.11 -0.93 -13.48
CA ALA A 157 -10.14 0.09 -13.69
C ALA A 157 -9.56 1.45 -14.10
N SER A 158 -8.30 1.74 -13.75
CA SER A 158 -7.65 3.00 -14.12
C SER A 158 -7.27 2.99 -15.60
N LYS A 159 -7.28 4.17 -16.23
CA LYS A 159 -7.00 4.35 -17.68
C LYS A 159 -5.53 4.12 -18.07
N CYS A 160 -4.78 3.39 -17.26
CA CYS A 160 -3.38 3.08 -17.54
C CYS A 160 -3.28 1.77 -18.34
N PRO A 161 -2.47 1.71 -19.40
CA PRO A 161 -2.33 0.49 -20.18
C PRO A 161 -1.74 -0.66 -19.34
N PRO A 162 -2.38 -1.85 -19.27
CA PRO A 162 -1.86 -2.98 -18.51
C PRO A 162 -0.48 -3.46 -19.00
N TRP A 163 -0.20 -3.34 -20.30
CA TRP A 163 1.08 -3.75 -20.90
C TRP A 163 2.27 -2.89 -20.44
N LEU A 164 2.01 -1.67 -19.93
CA LEU A 164 3.04 -0.79 -19.39
C LEU A 164 3.80 -1.45 -18.22
N PHE A 165 3.18 -2.43 -17.54
CA PHE A 165 3.72 -3.13 -16.38
C PHE A 165 4.14 -4.58 -16.63
N LEU A 166 3.76 -5.16 -17.77
CA LEU A 166 4.00 -6.57 -18.09
C LEU A 166 5.26 -6.80 -18.94
N SER A 167 5.93 -5.74 -19.42
CA SER A 167 7.19 -5.86 -20.15
C SER A 167 8.39 -5.79 -19.19
N THR A 168 9.33 -6.73 -19.30
CA THR A 168 10.57 -6.78 -18.50
C THR A 168 11.45 -5.53 -18.71
N ASP A 169 11.37 -4.94 -19.91
CA ASP A 169 11.96 -3.66 -20.28
C ASP A 169 11.38 -2.47 -19.51
N SER A 170 10.13 -2.57 -19.05
CA SER A 170 9.43 -1.49 -18.36
C SER A 170 10.04 -1.23 -16.99
N ILE A 171 10.41 -2.28 -16.25
CA ILE A 171 10.90 -2.17 -14.86
C ILE A 171 12.17 -1.30 -14.80
N GLN A 172 13.04 -1.37 -15.82
CA GLN A 172 14.19 -0.48 -15.98
C GLN A 172 13.83 0.89 -16.59
N LYS A 173 12.86 0.99 -17.52
CA LYS A 173 12.39 2.27 -18.07
C LYS A 173 11.72 3.18 -17.04
N TRP A 174 11.22 2.62 -15.94
CA TRP A 174 10.78 3.43 -14.79
C TRP A 174 11.96 4.12 -14.08
N ALA A 175 13.22 3.74 -14.24
CA ALA A 175 14.33 4.60 -13.79
C ALA A 175 14.41 5.93 -14.59
N TYR A 176 13.81 6.02 -15.80
CA TYR A 176 14.13 7.12 -16.71
C TYR A 176 12.98 7.90 -17.37
N VAL A 177 11.71 7.49 -17.27
CA VAL A 177 10.68 8.12 -18.11
C VAL A 177 9.60 8.84 -17.30
N ARG A 178 9.71 10.18 -17.27
CA ARG A 178 8.55 11.07 -17.37
C ARG A 178 8.92 12.36 -18.12
N ARG A 179 8.60 12.43 -19.41
CA ARG A 179 8.21 13.65 -20.14
C ARG A 179 7.64 13.25 -21.50
N GLY A 180 6.46 13.78 -21.84
CA GLY A 180 5.95 13.83 -23.21
C GLY A 180 4.89 12.78 -23.56
N ASP A 181 3.66 13.26 -23.68
CA ASP A 181 2.68 12.93 -24.71
C ASP A 181 2.04 11.53 -24.76
N TYR A 182 0.78 11.49 -24.29
CA TYR A 182 -0.27 10.71 -24.93
C TYR A 182 -1.32 11.68 -25.47
N ARG A 183 -1.17 12.05 -26.75
CA ARG A 183 -2.26 12.42 -27.65
C ARG A 183 -2.41 11.31 -28.68
#